data_AF-A0A949XW11-F1
#
_entry.id   AF-A0A949XW11-F1
#
_cell.length_a   1.000
_cell.length_b   1.000
_cell.length_c   1.000
_cell.angle_alpha   90.00
_cell.angle_beta   90.00
_cell.angle_gamma   90.00
#
_symmetry.space_group_name_H-M   'P 1'
#
loop_
_entity.id
_entity.type
_entity.pdbx_description
1 polymer ?
#
loop_
_entity_poly.entity_id
_entity_poly.type
_entity_poly.pdbx_seq_one_letter_code
_entity_poly.pdbx_strand_id
1 'polypeptide(L)' 'MFHELGPEETTRLSVLMEQYQDMPMDLADASLVATADGLGLAEIFTLDHHFQVYRLHGSRPFVIVG' A
#
# COMPACT_ATOMS: atom_id res chain seq x y z
N MET A 1 11.32 1.80 16.63
CA MET A 1 11.59 2.80 15.58
C MET A 1 10.34 2.89 14.74
N PHE A 2 9.79 4.08 14.56
CA PHE A 2 8.62 4.28 13.68
C PHE A 2 9.12 4.61 12.28
N HIS A 3 8.43 4.11 11.26
CA HIS A 3 8.67 4.50 9.88
C HIS A 3 7.93 5.80 9.59
N GLU A 4 8.63 6.82 9.08
CA GLU A 4 8.02 8.07 8.63
C GLU A 4 8.03 8.10 7.11
N LEU A 5 6.93 8.57 6.52
CA LEU A 5 6.78 8.62 5.07
C LEU A 5 7.78 9.62 4.46
N GLY A 6 8.67 9.12 3.61
CA GLY A 6 9.59 9.95 2.84
C GLY A 6 8.90 10.69 1.68
N PRO A 7 9.60 11.62 1.01
CA PRO A 7 9.07 12.32 -0.16
C PRO A 7 8.65 11.39 -1.31
N GLU A 8 9.39 10.29 -1.52
CA GLU A 8 9.06 9.30 -2.55
C GLU A 8 7.78 8.54 -2.20
N GLU A 9 7.62 8.12 -0.94
CA GLU A 9 6.41 7.44 -0.47
C GLU A 9 5.19 8.37 -0.47
N THR A 10 5.39 9.65 -0.15
CA THR A 10 4.35 10.69 -0.25
C THR A 10 3.91 10.92 -1.69
N THR A 11 4.85 10.89 -2.64
CA THR A 11 4.51 10.96 -4.07
C THR A 11 3.76 9.69 -4.49
N ARG A 12 4.23 8.53 -4.03
CA ARG A 12 3.64 7.23 -4.34
C ARG A 12 2.20 7.12 -3.84
N LEU A 13 1.92 7.68 -2.65
CA LEU A 13 0.60 7.83 -2.06
C LEU A 13 -0.40 8.48 -3.01
N SER A 14 -0.07 9.66 -3.56
CA SER A 14 -0.95 10.36 -4.50
C SER A 14 -1.21 9.55 -5.77
N VAL A 15 -0.17 8.90 -6.31
CA VAL A 15 -0.30 8.03 -7.48
C VAL A 15 -1.20 6.83 -7.20
N LEU A 16 -1.09 6.22 -6.02
CA LEU A 16 -1.92 5.08 -5.62
C LEU A 16 -3.39 5.48 -5.50
N MET A 17 -3.68 6.60 -4.85
CA MET A 17 -5.05 7.10 -4.72
C MET A 17 -5.68 7.42 -6.08
N GLU A 18 -4.90 7.94 -7.04
CA GLU A 18 -5.38 8.15 -8.42
C GLU A 18 -5.57 6.81 -9.16
N GLN A 19 -4.62 5.88 -9.03
CA GLN A 19 -4.66 4.56 -9.67
C GLN A 19 -5.87 3.73 -9.23
N TYR A 20 -6.23 3.81 -7.95
CA TYR A 20 -7.31 3.05 -7.34
C TYR A 20 -8.54 3.92 -7.04
N GLN A 21 -8.72 5.06 -7.72
CA GLN A 21 -9.82 6.00 -7.45
C GLN A 21 -11.23 5.39 -7.62
N ASP A 22 -11.37 4.37 -8.47
CA ASP A 22 -12.63 3.64 -8.69
C ASP A 22 -12.81 2.46 -7.70
N MET A 23 -11.86 2.27 -6.80
CA MET A 23 -11.79 1.22 -5.77
C MET A 23 -11.76 1.89 -4.38
N PRO A 24 -11.97 1.15 -3.27
CA PRO A 24 -12.14 1.75 -1.94
C PRO A 24 -10.87 2.33 -1.30
N MET A 25 -9.82 2.64 -2.08
CA MET A 25 -8.56 3.14 -1.54
C MET A 25 -8.71 4.52 -0.91
N ASP A 26 -8.40 4.61 0.37
CA ASP A 26 -8.26 5.87 1.09
C ASP A 26 -6.79 6.18 1.42
N LEU A 27 -6.58 7.27 2.17
CA LEU A 27 -5.24 7.68 2.59
C LEU A 27 -4.56 6.63 3.49
N ALA A 28 -5.31 5.91 4.32
CA ALA A 28 -4.76 4.90 5.20
C ALA A 28 -4.27 3.70 4.40
N ASP A 29 -5.09 3.19 3.48
CA ASP A 29 -4.70 2.08 2.60
C ASP A 29 -3.48 2.44 1.76
N ALA A 30 -3.53 3.60 1.10
CA ALA A 30 -2.43 4.06 0.26
C ALA A 30 -1.13 4.24 1.07
N SER A 31 -1.21 4.66 2.34
CA SER A 31 -0.04 4.82 3.20
C SER A 31 0.61 3.47 3.55
N LEU A 32 -0.18 2.44 3.77
CA LEU A 32 0.30 1.08 4.00
C LEU A 32 0.93 0.48 2.74
N VAL A 33 0.32 0.69 1.58
CA VAL A 33 0.87 0.22 0.30
C VAL A 33 2.19 0.92 0.00
N ALA A 34 2.27 2.26 0.13
CA ALA A 34 3.49 3.01 -0.13
C ALA A 34 4.63 2.61 0.83
N THR A 35 4.33 2.46 2.12
CA THR A 35 5.31 2.04 3.14
C THR A 35 5.82 0.63 2.86
N ALA A 36 4.92 -0.32 2.58
CA ALA A 36 5.29 -1.70 2.30
C ALA A 36 6.16 -1.80 1.03
N ASP A 37 5.86 -1.00 0.00
CA ASP A 37 6.63 -0.94 -1.24
C ASP A 37 8.04 -0.39 -1.00
N GLY A 38 8.15 0.73 -0.26
CA GLY A 38 9.43 1.36 0.10
C GLY A 38 10.33 0.47 0.98
N LEU A 39 9.72 -0.33 1.87
CA LEU A 39 10.42 -1.28 2.74
C LEU A 39 10.63 -2.66 2.10
N GLY A 40 10.09 -2.92 0.91
CA GLY A 40 10.16 -4.21 0.25
C GLY A 40 9.37 -5.33 0.94
N LEU A 41 8.39 -4.98 1.79
CA LEU A 41 7.55 -5.92 2.53
C LEU A 41 6.34 -6.34 1.69
N ALA A 42 6.08 -7.64 1.62
CA ALA A 42 4.92 -8.18 0.90
C ALA A 42 3.88 -8.84 1.82
N GLU A 43 4.20 -9.03 3.09
CA GLU A 43 3.27 -9.59 4.07
C GLU A 43 2.49 -8.47 4.75
N ILE A 44 1.18 -8.68 4.91
CA ILE A 44 0.31 -7.76 5.64
C ILE A 44 -0.66 -8.52 6.53
N PHE A 45 -0.76 -8.09 7.78
CA PHE A 45 -1.81 -8.53 8.69
C PHE A 45 -2.97 -7.54 8.61
N THR A 46 -4.11 -7.99 8.08
CA THR A 46 -5.32 -7.17 7.96
C THR A 46 -6.56 -8.05 7.89
N LEU A 47 -7.70 -7.50 8.33
CA LEU A 47 -9.02 -8.09 8.12
C LEU A 47 -9.72 -7.49 6.88
N ASP A 48 -9.14 -6.46 6.26
CA ASP A 48 -9.72 -5.83 5.09
C ASP A 48 -9.36 -6.58 3.80
N HIS A 49 -10.38 -7.14 3.17
CA HIS A 49 -10.30 -7.81 1.88
C HIS A 49 -9.83 -6.93 0.72
N HIS A 50 -9.90 -5.59 0.81
CA HIS A 50 -9.43 -4.70 -0.26
C HIS A 50 -7.92 -4.86 -0.53
N PHE A 51 -7.12 -5.27 0.44
CA PHE A 51 -5.69 -5.54 0.24
C PHE A 51 -5.39 -6.68 -0.74
N GLN A 52 -6.38 -7.49 -1.11
CA GLN A 52 -6.25 -8.51 -2.15
C GLN A 52 -6.11 -7.93 -3.56
N VAL A 53 -6.60 -6.70 -3.80
CA VAL A 53 -6.54 -6.03 -5.11
C VAL A 53 -5.36 -5.07 -5.24
N TYR A 54 -4.87 -4.54 -4.13
CA TYR A 54 -3.72 -3.62 -4.15
C TYR A 54 -2.43 -4.35 -4.55
N ARG A 55 -1.57 -3.63 -5.27
CA ARG A 55 -0.33 -4.18 -5.83
C ARG A 55 0.86 -3.31 -5.48
N LEU A 56 1.92 -3.98 -5.04
CA LEU A 56 3.26 -3.41 -4.86
C LEU A 56 3.95 -3.25 -6.21
N HIS A 57 5.14 -2.64 -6.20
CA HIS A 57 5.98 -2.49 -7.38
C HIS A 57 6.19 -3.85 -8.09
N GLY A 58 6.18 -3.81 -9.42
CA GLY A 58 6.23 -5.00 -10.26
C GLY A 58 4.93 -5.83 -10.26
N SER A 59 3.80 -5.21 -9.89
CA SER A 59 2.48 -5.86 -9.82
C SER A 59 2.45 -7.03 -8.84
N ARG A 60 3.29 -7.02 -7.81
CA ARG A 60 3.31 -8.07 -6.79
C ARG A 60 2.10 -7.92 -5.86
N PRO A 61 1.37 -9.01 -5.55
CA PRO A 61 0.29 -8.97 -4.58
C PRO A 61 0.84 -8.97 -3.15
N PHE A 62 0.03 -8.51 -2.21
CA PHE A 62 0.26 -8.80 -0.79
C PHE A 62 -0.02 -10.27 -0.48
N VAL A 63 0.75 -10.81 0.48
CA VAL A 63 0.44 -12.04 1.20
C VAL A 63 -0.27 -11.64 2.48
N ILE A 64 -1.55 -11.97 2.59
CA ILE A 64 -2.31 -11.72 3.82
C ILE A 64 -1.91 -12.79 4.83
N VAL A 65 -1.36 -12.38 5.95
CA VAL A 65 -1.01 -13.24 7.09
C VAL A 65 -2.03 -13.01 8.19
N GLY A 66 -2.65 -14.06 8.69
CA GLY A 66 -3.74 -13.98 9.68
C GLY A 66 -4.44 -15.30 9.90
#